data_AF-A0A2V7ZUK4-F1
#
_entry.id   AF-A0A2V7ZUK4-F1
#
_cell.length_a   1.000
_cell.length_b   1.000
_cell.length_c   1.000
_cell.angle_alpha   90.00
_cell.angle_beta   90.00
_cell.angle_gamma   90.00
#
_symmetry.space_group_name_H-M   'P 1'
#
loop_
_entity.id
_entity.type
_entity.pdbx_description
1 polymer ?
#
loop_
_entity_poly.entity_id
_entity_poly.type
_entity_poly.pdbx_seq_one_letter_code
_entity_poly.pdbx_strand_id
1 'polypeptide(L)'
;MSSNAVNRRQFLAAFAALAAPPTGSLPPVSWTCPMHPEVVDDQSGACPICRMALTPVRLELVWSCQLHLDVTEHRAGRCRICGRQLVKIIKALSFTCPAHPKINEINPGRCPIDHRTLVARYALRPHGDHNPKHGGSFIMAPNNWHVEATHPSPSQFRLYVYDEYSRPFIPRGFTSRIVVGESSIPFNPAAGGAFLDARVPQLALPATIVVRARFEEKQPEYRFDFQFYDYSKEPK
;
A
#
# COMPACT_ATOMS: atom_id res chain seq x y z
N MET A 1 34.40 35.47 -44.39
CA MET A 1 32.96 35.27 -44.58
C MET A 1 32.39 34.76 -43.27
N SER A 2 31.75 35.67 -42.53
CA SER A 2 31.02 35.40 -41.30
C SER A 2 29.84 34.47 -41.55
N SER A 3 29.57 33.53 -40.64
CA SER A 3 28.20 33.36 -40.13
C SER A 3 28.19 32.59 -38.81
N ASN A 4 27.62 33.26 -37.80
CA ASN A 4 27.18 32.72 -36.52
C ASN A 4 25.97 31.81 -36.72
N ALA A 5 25.88 30.72 -35.96
CA ALA A 5 24.60 30.19 -35.51
C ALA A 5 24.75 29.44 -34.18
N VAL A 6 24.58 30.16 -33.08
CA VAL A 6 24.16 29.61 -31.78
C VAL A 6 22.64 29.52 -31.79
N ASN A 7 22.06 28.33 -31.59
CA ASN A 7 20.72 28.05 -31.00
C ASN A 7 20.35 26.58 -31.29
N ARG A 8 19.59 25.82 -30.49
CA ARG A 8 18.73 26.10 -29.33
C ARG A 8 18.32 24.73 -28.75
N ARG A 9 18.22 24.64 -27.42
CA ARG A 9 17.27 23.78 -26.67
C ARG A 9 17.51 22.27 -26.64
N GLN A 10 18.25 21.89 -25.60
CA GLN A 10 17.79 20.88 -24.64
C GLN A 10 16.29 21.07 -24.33
N PHE A 11 15.50 20.03 -24.57
CA PHE A 11 14.24 19.72 -23.86
C PHE A 11 13.96 18.23 -24.11
N LEU A 12 14.62 17.36 -23.34
CA LEU A 12 14.16 15.98 -23.17
C LEU A 12 13.00 16.02 -22.19
N ALA A 13 11.79 16.07 -22.74
CA ALA A 13 10.56 15.94 -21.98
C ALA A 13 10.56 14.59 -21.24
N ALA A 14 10.29 14.63 -19.94
CA ALA A 14 9.99 13.45 -19.15
C ALA A 14 8.68 12.85 -19.67
N PHE A 15 8.78 11.76 -20.43
CA PHE A 15 7.62 10.96 -20.81
C PHE A 15 7.12 10.20 -19.58
N ALA A 16 5.99 10.63 -19.02
CA ALA A 16 5.18 9.76 -18.19
C ALA A 16 4.71 8.59 -19.07
N ALA A 17 4.97 7.36 -18.64
CA ALA A 17 4.57 6.16 -19.38
C ALA A 17 3.04 6.05 -19.35
N LEU A 18 2.40 6.32 -20.50
CA LEU A 18 0.98 6.06 -20.75
C LEU A 18 0.81 4.55 -20.95
N ALA A 19 0.09 3.88 -20.04
CA ALA A 19 -0.30 2.48 -20.21
C ALA A 19 -1.59 2.38 -21.05
N ALA A 20 -1.69 1.35 -21.90
CA ALA A 20 -2.91 1.00 -22.62
C ALA A 20 -4.05 0.64 -21.64
N PRO A 21 -5.33 0.86 -21.98
CA PRO A 21 -6.44 0.50 -21.11
C PRO A 21 -6.45 -1.02 -20.86
N PRO A 22 -6.76 -1.47 -19.62
CA PRO A 22 -6.81 -2.89 -19.30
C PRO A 22 -7.85 -3.61 -20.15
N THR A 23 -7.48 -4.76 -20.75
CA THR A 23 -8.33 -5.63 -21.59
C THR A 23 -9.26 -6.54 -20.79
N GLY A 24 -9.43 -6.29 -19.48
CA GLY A 24 -10.31 -7.03 -18.59
C GLY A 24 -11.62 -6.30 -18.31
N SER A 25 -12.57 -6.98 -17.67
CA SER A 25 -13.74 -6.32 -17.08
C SER A 25 -13.28 -5.31 -16.02
N LEU A 26 -13.94 -4.15 -15.98
CA LEU A 26 -13.62 -3.12 -14.99
C LEU A 26 -13.88 -3.66 -13.58
N PRO A 27 -13.04 -3.30 -12.58
CA PRO A 27 -13.33 -3.60 -11.18
C PRO A 27 -14.69 -3.02 -10.78
N PRO A 28 -15.46 -3.65 -9.87
CA PRO A 28 -16.77 -3.13 -9.46
C PRO A 28 -16.67 -1.69 -8.92
N VAL A 29 -17.79 -0.96 -9.01
CA VAL A 29 -17.88 0.37 -8.40
C VAL A 29 -18.05 0.20 -6.90
N SER A 30 -17.21 0.89 -6.14
CA SER A 30 -17.35 1.11 -4.70
C SER A 30 -17.63 2.60 -4.46
N TRP A 31 -17.91 2.98 -3.22
CA TRP A 31 -18.23 4.34 -2.83
C TRP A 31 -17.28 4.81 -1.74
N THR A 32 -16.75 6.03 -1.84
CA THR A 32 -15.76 6.54 -0.90
C THR A 32 -15.98 7.99 -0.53
N CYS A 33 -15.57 8.39 0.67
CA CYS A 33 -15.72 9.77 1.09
C CYS A 33 -14.59 10.64 0.50
N PRO A 34 -14.89 11.79 -0.14
CA PRO A 34 -13.86 12.68 -0.68
C PRO A 34 -12.94 13.28 0.40
N MET A 35 -13.39 13.30 1.66
CA MET A 35 -12.63 13.82 2.80
C MET A 35 -12.02 12.72 3.68
N HIS A 36 -12.54 11.49 3.58
CA HIS A 36 -12.12 10.33 4.37
C HIS A 36 -11.98 9.11 3.45
N PRO A 37 -10.95 9.08 2.59
CA PRO A 37 -10.82 8.05 1.55
C PRO A 37 -10.78 6.61 2.09
N GLU A 38 -10.41 6.42 3.35
CA GLU A 38 -10.52 5.16 4.11
C GLU A 38 -11.95 4.61 4.17
N VAL A 39 -12.97 5.46 4.13
CA VAL A 39 -14.35 5.02 4.06
C VAL A 39 -14.59 4.46 2.66
N VAL A 40 -14.89 3.16 2.61
CA VAL A 40 -15.30 2.45 1.39
C VAL A 40 -16.58 1.68 1.69
N ASP A 41 -17.55 1.82 0.81
CA ASP A 41 -18.84 1.16 0.92
C ASP A 41 -19.21 0.50 -0.43
N ASP A 42 -20.11 -0.48 -0.40
CA ASP A 42 -20.64 -1.14 -1.60
C ASP A 42 -21.78 -0.32 -2.23
N GLN A 43 -22.36 0.62 -1.50
CA GLN A 43 -23.49 1.45 -1.91
C GLN A 43 -23.26 2.95 -1.71
N SER A 44 -24.04 3.75 -2.43
CA SER A 44 -24.07 5.20 -2.22
C SER A 44 -24.62 5.52 -0.84
N GLY A 45 -24.16 6.62 -0.24
CA GLY A 45 -24.64 7.03 1.07
C GLY A 45 -23.93 8.28 1.58
N ALA A 46 -23.97 8.46 2.90
CA ALA A 46 -23.23 9.52 3.57
C ALA A 46 -22.07 8.92 4.37
N CYS A 47 -20.92 9.59 4.35
CA CYS A 47 -19.78 9.24 5.17
C CYS A 47 -20.17 9.25 6.66
N PRO A 48 -19.89 8.18 7.43
CA PRO A 48 -20.24 8.14 8.85
C PRO A 48 -19.45 9.16 9.69
N ILE A 49 -18.34 9.69 9.17
CA ILE A 49 -17.44 10.62 9.85
C ILE A 49 -17.86 12.08 9.61
N CYS A 50 -17.86 12.55 8.35
CA CYS A 50 -18.23 13.94 8.02
C CYS A 50 -19.64 14.13 7.48
N ARG A 51 -20.41 13.06 7.26
CA ARG A 51 -21.77 13.10 6.66
C ARG A 51 -21.84 13.65 5.23
N MET A 52 -20.71 13.88 4.56
CA MET A 52 -20.70 14.19 3.13
C MET A 52 -21.13 12.97 2.31
N ALA A 53 -21.74 13.21 1.16
CA ALA A 53 -22.08 12.14 0.22
C ALA A 53 -20.82 11.38 -0.22
N LEU A 54 -20.92 10.05 -0.23
CA LEU A 54 -19.90 9.19 -0.83
C LEU A 54 -19.88 9.39 -2.35
N THR A 55 -18.69 9.34 -2.93
CA THR A 55 -18.45 9.45 -4.37
C THR A 55 -18.03 8.09 -4.93
N PRO A 56 -18.42 7.77 -6.17
CA PRO A 56 -18.11 6.46 -6.74
C PRO A 56 -16.62 6.35 -7.09
N VAL A 57 -16.03 5.17 -6.91
CA VAL A 57 -14.63 4.86 -7.21
C VAL A 57 -14.51 3.42 -7.72
N ARG A 58 -13.53 3.14 -8.58
CA ARG A 58 -13.12 1.76 -8.92
C ARG A 58 -11.81 1.43 -8.21
N LEU A 59 -11.79 0.34 -7.48
CA LEU A 59 -10.61 -0.11 -6.74
C LEU A 59 -10.02 -1.34 -7.43
N GLU A 60 -8.77 -1.25 -7.88
CA GLU A 60 -8.07 -2.33 -8.57
C GLU A 60 -6.85 -2.79 -7.76
N LEU A 61 -6.68 -4.11 -7.64
CA LEU A 61 -5.50 -4.72 -7.05
C LEU A 61 -4.42 -4.84 -8.13
N VAL A 62 -3.34 -4.07 -8.00
CA VAL A 62 -2.24 -3.98 -8.98
C VAL A 62 -0.90 -4.29 -8.33
N TRP A 63 0.10 -4.65 -9.12
CA TRP A 63 1.47 -4.85 -8.67
C TRP A 63 2.24 -3.52 -8.72
N SER A 64 2.82 -3.11 -7.60
CA SER A 64 3.53 -1.84 -7.46
C SER A 64 4.83 -1.99 -6.71
N CYS A 65 5.77 -1.08 -6.95
CA CYS A 65 6.99 -0.99 -6.15
C CYS A 65 6.69 -0.17 -4.90
N GLN A 66 7.14 -0.63 -3.73
CA GLN A 66 7.00 0.08 -2.45
C GLN A 66 7.72 1.45 -2.46
N LEU A 67 8.82 1.57 -3.22
CA LEU A 67 9.57 2.82 -3.31
C LEU A 67 9.10 3.71 -4.48
N HIS A 68 8.87 3.11 -5.64
CA HIS A 68 8.42 3.83 -6.84
C HIS A 68 6.93 3.57 -7.06
N LEU A 69 6.10 4.26 -6.27
CA LEU A 69 4.66 4.01 -6.23
C LEU A 69 3.93 4.36 -7.55
N ASP A 70 4.58 5.07 -8.47
CA ASP A 70 4.07 5.30 -9.83
C ASP A 70 4.24 4.08 -10.75
N VAL A 71 5.03 3.08 -10.34
CA VAL A 71 5.12 1.80 -11.04
C VAL A 71 3.85 1.03 -10.79
N THR A 72 3.08 0.79 -11.85
CA THR A 72 1.86 -0.02 -11.82
C THR A 72 1.97 -1.09 -12.89
N GLU A 73 1.84 -2.34 -12.49
CA GLU A 73 1.87 -3.51 -13.36
C GLU A 73 0.66 -4.41 -13.09
N HIS A 74 0.14 -5.09 -14.12
CA HIS A 74 -1.00 -6.01 -13.97
C HIS A 74 -0.57 -7.44 -13.64
N ARG A 75 0.73 -7.70 -13.49
CA ARG A 75 1.30 -9.02 -13.19
C ARG A 75 2.46 -8.91 -12.21
N ALA A 76 2.74 -10.03 -11.54
CA ALA A 76 3.91 -10.15 -10.69
C ALA A 76 5.19 -9.86 -11.49
N GLY A 77 6.21 -9.34 -10.80
CA GLY A 77 7.48 -9.02 -11.44
C GLY A 77 8.40 -8.20 -10.55
N ARG A 78 9.39 -7.58 -11.19
CA ARG A 78 10.35 -6.68 -10.54
C ARG A 78 10.15 -5.25 -11.02
N CYS A 79 10.41 -4.29 -10.14
CA CYS A 79 10.36 -2.87 -10.46
C CYS A 79 11.36 -2.54 -11.55
N ARG A 80 10.89 -1.94 -12.65
CA ARG A 80 11.73 -1.48 -13.77
C ARG A 80 12.72 -0.37 -13.41
N ILE A 81 12.57 0.26 -12.25
CA ILE A 81 13.42 1.36 -11.79
C ILE A 81 14.52 0.86 -10.83
N CYS A 82 14.18 0.02 -9.84
CA CYS A 82 15.16 -0.44 -8.82
C CYS A 82 15.31 -1.95 -8.68
N GLY A 83 14.63 -2.76 -9.48
CA GLY A 83 14.78 -4.22 -9.48
C GLY A 83 14.18 -4.98 -8.29
N ARG A 84 13.60 -4.27 -7.30
CA ARG A 84 12.87 -4.88 -6.17
C ARG A 84 11.65 -5.66 -6.65
N GLN A 85 11.29 -6.72 -5.93
CA GLN A 85 10.06 -7.46 -6.19
C GLN A 85 8.84 -6.53 -6.01
N LEU A 86 7.91 -6.57 -6.96
CA LEU A 86 6.65 -5.84 -6.85
C LEU A 86 5.74 -6.54 -5.85
N VAL A 87 4.93 -5.75 -5.14
CA VAL A 87 3.92 -6.21 -4.19
C VAL A 87 2.55 -5.80 -4.67
N LYS A 88 1.51 -6.55 -4.30
CA LYS A 88 0.13 -6.17 -4.63
C LYS A 88 -0.33 -5.03 -3.71
N ILE A 89 -0.87 -3.97 -4.27
CA ILE A 89 -1.54 -2.89 -3.54
C ILE A 89 -2.84 -2.49 -4.25
N ILE A 90 -3.76 -1.87 -3.51
CA ILE A 90 -5.00 -1.34 -4.07
C ILE A 90 -4.74 0.09 -4.55
N LYS A 91 -5.09 0.39 -5.80
CA LYS A 91 -5.10 1.76 -6.35
C LYS A 91 -6.50 2.12 -6.84
N ALA A 92 -6.83 3.40 -6.77
CA ALA A 92 -8.03 3.93 -7.43
C ALA A 92 -7.79 4.00 -8.94
N LEU A 93 -8.67 3.38 -9.71
CA LEU A 93 -8.70 3.44 -11.17
C LEU A 93 -9.67 4.54 -11.61
N SER A 94 -9.17 5.45 -12.43
CA SER A 94 -9.95 6.42 -13.19
C SER A 94 -9.42 6.56 -14.61
N PHE A 95 -10.08 7.39 -15.42
CA PHE A 95 -9.76 7.61 -16.82
C PHE A 95 -9.59 9.10 -17.08
N THR A 96 -8.45 9.49 -17.66
CA THR A 96 -8.07 10.90 -17.85
C THR A 96 -7.67 11.17 -19.29
N CYS A 97 -7.72 12.43 -19.71
CA CYS A 97 -7.24 12.84 -21.01
C CYS A 97 -5.80 13.37 -20.88
N PRO A 98 -4.82 12.85 -21.65
CA PRO A 98 -3.44 13.33 -21.60
C PRO A 98 -3.27 14.83 -21.87
N ALA A 99 -4.16 15.43 -22.67
CA ALA A 99 -4.17 16.86 -22.96
C ALA A 99 -5.00 17.69 -21.95
N HIS A 100 -5.94 17.06 -21.24
CA HIS A 100 -6.83 17.70 -20.28
C HIS A 100 -6.76 16.97 -18.93
N PRO A 101 -5.69 17.17 -18.14
CA PRO A 101 -5.41 16.37 -16.94
C PRO A 101 -6.40 16.59 -15.79
N LYS A 102 -7.28 17.59 -15.90
CA LYS A 102 -8.40 17.81 -14.97
C LYS A 102 -9.59 16.87 -15.23
N ILE A 103 -9.65 16.23 -16.39
CA ILE A 103 -10.66 15.21 -16.68
C ILE A 103 -10.35 13.95 -15.88
N ASN A 104 -11.31 13.46 -15.11
CA ASN A 104 -11.17 12.30 -14.23
C ASN A 104 -12.49 11.52 -14.18
N GLU A 105 -12.69 10.65 -15.16
CA GLU A 105 -13.89 9.84 -15.31
C GLU A 105 -13.75 8.49 -14.61
N ILE A 106 -14.85 7.94 -14.09
CA ILE A 106 -14.85 6.59 -13.47
C ILE A 106 -14.89 5.45 -14.51
N ASN A 107 -15.29 5.76 -15.73
CA ASN A 107 -15.44 4.80 -16.82
C ASN A 107 -14.53 5.17 -18.01
N PRO A 108 -14.07 4.17 -18.78
CA PRO A 108 -13.45 4.42 -20.07
C PRO A 108 -14.39 5.20 -20.98
N GLY A 109 -13.83 5.96 -21.91
CA GLY A 109 -14.63 6.73 -22.85
C GLY A 109 -13.79 7.71 -23.66
N ARG A 110 -14.46 8.74 -24.15
CA ARG A 110 -13.83 9.85 -24.87
C ARG A 110 -13.79 11.08 -23.99
N CYS A 111 -12.75 11.88 -24.13
CA CYS A 111 -12.64 13.16 -23.47
C CYS A 111 -13.80 14.08 -23.92
N PRO A 112 -14.46 14.78 -22.98
CA PRO A 112 -15.56 15.68 -23.32
C PRO A 112 -15.12 16.96 -24.05
N ILE A 113 -13.81 17.26 -24.07
CA ILE A 113 -13.26 18.49 -24.67
C ILE A 113 -12.70 18.24 -26.07
N ASP A 114 -11.86 17.22 -26.24
CA ASP A 114 -11.15 16.94 -27.51
C ASP A 114 -11.45 15.56 -28.12
N HIS A 115 -12.39 14.81 -27.52
CA HIS A 115 -12.87 13.51 -27.98
C HIS A 115 -11.81 12.40 -28.14
N ARG A 116 -10.58 12.63 -27.64
CA ARG A 116 -9.54 11.59 -27.57
C ARG A 116 -9.97 10.50 -26.60
N THR A 117 -9.56 9.26 -26.87
CA THR A 117 -9.78 8.15 -25.94
C THR A 117 -9.09 8.44 -24.61
N LEU A 118 -9.83 8.33 -23.52
CA LEU A 118 -9.29 8.47 -22.18
C LEU A 118 -8.33 7.31 -21.87
N VAL A 119 -7.28 7.59 -21.12
CA VAL A 119 -6.29 6.61 -20.67
C VAL A 119 -6.49 6.30 -19.19
N ALA A 120 -6.18 5.07 -18.80
CA ALA A 120 -6.26 4.66 -17.40
C ALA A 120 -5.26 5.46 -16.54
N ARG A 121 -5.71 5.88 -15.37
CA ARG A 121 -4.92 6.54 -14.34
C ARG A 121 -5.10 5.78 -13.04
N TYR A 122 -3.98 5.46 -12.41
CA TYR A 122 -3.94 4.81 -11.11
C TYR A 122 -3.46 5.80 -10.07
N ALA A 123 -4.30 6.09 -9.08
CA ALA A 123 -3.95 6.97 -7.97
C ALA A 123 -3.83 6.17 -6.67
N LEU A 124 -2.84 6.54 -5.85
CA LEU A 124 -2.77 6.08 -4.47
C LEU A 124 -3.94 6.64 -3.68
N ARG A 125 -4.42 5.89 -2.70
CA ARG A 125 -5.38 6.38 -1.72
C ARG A 125 -4.69 6.55 -0.36
N PRO A 126 -5.08 7.57 0.42
CA PRO A 126 -4.79 7.60 1.85
C PRO A 126 -5.23 6.29 2.50
N HIS A 127 -4.45 5.77 3.46
CA HIS A 127 -4.57 4.43 4.02
C HIS A 127 -4.22 3.27 3.04
N GLY A 128 -3.52 3.60 1.95
CA GLY A 128 -2.76 2.68 1.11
C GLY A 128 -1.24 2.74 1.37
N ASP A 129 -0.83 3.30 2.52
CA ASP A 129 0.57 3.31 2.94
C ASP A 129 0.96 1.93 3.46
N HIS A 130 1.53 1.12 2.56
CA HIS A 130 2.09 -0.18 2.89
C HIS A 130 3.63 -0.13 2.95
N ASN A 131 4.20 1.04 3.24
CA ASN A 131 5.64 1.19 3.37
C ASN A 131 6.08 0.87 4.81
N PRO A 132 6.93 -0.16 4.98
CA PRO A 132 7.50 -0.49 6.29
C PRO A 132 8.26 0.70 6.88
N LYS A 133 8.06 0.95 8.18
CA LYS A 133 8.72 2.01 8.94
C LYS A 133 10.04 1.54 9.56
N HIS A 134 10.19 0.23 9.74
CA HIS A 134 11.33 -0.40 10.42
C HIS A 134 12.01 -1.47 9.54
N GLY A 135 11.82 -1.38 8.22
CA GLY A 135 12.40 -2.33 7.25
C GLY A 135 11.82 -3.74 7.36
N GLY A 136 10.62 -3.86 7.92
CA GLY A 136 9.86 -5.10 8.05
C GLY A 136 8.91 -5.31 6.88
N SER A 137 7.86 -6.08 7.16
CA SER A 137 6.70 -6.22 6.28
C SER A 137 5.50 -5.58 6.96
N PHE A 138 4.83 -4.67 6.25
CA PHE A 138 3.77 -3.81 6.78
C PHE A 138 2.42 -4.23 6.18
N ILE A 139 1.54 -4.77 7.02
CA ILE A 139 0.29 -5.42 6.60
C ILE A 139 -0.88 -4.69 7.27
N MET A 140 -1.93 -4.42 6.50
CA MET A 140 -3.18 -3.88 7.02
C MET A 140 -3.98 -4.98 7.75
N ALA A 141 -4.52 -4.62 8.91
CA ALA A 141 -5.45 -5.43 9.67
C ALA A 141 -6.91 -5.12 9.28
N PRO A 142 -7.86 -6.05 9.51
CA PRO A 142 -9.27 -5.85 9.11
C PRO A 142 -9.99 -4.67 9.78
N ASN A 143 -9.41 -4.10 10.83
CA ASN A 143 -9.92 -2.93 11.55
C ASN A 143 -9.29 -1.61 11.06
N ASN A 144 -8.76 -1.58 9.83
CA ASN A 144 -8.06 -0.44 9.22
C ASN A 144 -6.77 0.03 9.94
N TRP A 145 -6.29 -0.72 10.93
CA TRP A 145 -4.98 -0.51 11.52
C TRP A 145 -3.91 -1.28 10.74
N HIS A 146 -2.66 -1.09 11.12
CA HIS A 146 -1.55 -1.80 10.49
C HIS A 146 -0.69 -2.51 11.52
N VAL A 147 -0.07 -3.59 11.08
CA VAL A 147 0.96 -4.30 11.80
C VAL A 147 2.22 -4.37 10.94
N GLU A 148 3.37 -4.07 11.55
CA GLU A 148 4.66 -4.33 10.93
C GLU A 148 5.42 -5.36 11.73
N ALA A 149 5.85 -6.44 11.08
CA ALA A 149 6.79 -7.37 11.68
C ALA A 149 8.19 -7.16 11.09
N THR A 150 9.20 -7.12 11.95
CA THR A 150 10.62 -7.05 11.56
C THR A 150 11.38 -8.25 12.10
N HIS A 151 12.45 -8.64 11.42
CA HIS A 151 13.35 -9.72 11.84
C HIS A 151 14.80 -9.21 11.94
N PRO A 152 15.19 -8.49 13.00
CA PRO A 152 16.50 -7.83 13.08
C PRO A 152 17.68 -8.78 13.33
N SER A 153 17.44 -9.99 13.88
CA SER A 153 18.49 -10.97 14.17
C SER A 153 17.92 -12.40 14.22
N PRO A 154 18.76 -13.47 14.14
CA PRO A 154 18.29 -14.86 13.98
C PRO A 154 17.23 -15.33 14.98
N SER A 155 17.21 -14.79 16.19
CA SER A 155 16.32 -15.20 17.28
C SER A 155 15.35 -14.10 17.72
N GLN A 156 15.20 -13.00 16.98
CA GLN A 156 14.42 -11.85 17.40
C GLN A 156 13.46 -11.38 16.31
N PHE A 157 12.23 -11.11 16.72
CA PHE A 157 11.22 -10.44 15.91
C PHE A 157 10.63 -9.28 16.70
N ARG A 158 10.32 -8.19 16.00
CA ARG A 158 9.56 -7.08 16.58
C ARG A 158 8.24 -6.91 15.86
N LEU A 159 7.22 -6.56 16.61
CA LEU A 159 5.89 -6.23 16.11
C LEU A 159 5.57 -4.78 16.48
N TYR A 160 5.21 -4.00 15.48
CA TYR A 160 4.73 -2.64 15.61
C TYR A 160 3.26 -2.61 15.21
N VAL A 161 2.48 -1.75 15.88
CA VAL A 161 1.07 -1.54 15.57
C VAL A 161 0.88 -0.06 15.28
N TYR A 162 0.11 0.24 14.24
CA TYR A 162 -0.16 1.60 13.80
C TYR A 162 -1.65 1.84 13.63
N ASP A 163 -2.08 3.05 13.95
CA ASP A 163 -3.46 3.44 13.73
C ASP A 163 -3.76 3.55 12.23
N GLU A 164 -4.98 3.96 11.90
CA GLU A 164 -5.36 4.17 10.51
C GLU A 164 -4.38 5.12 9.81
N TYR A 165 -3.89 6.16 10.48
CA TYR A 165 -2.96 7.15 9.93
C TYR A 165 -1.47 6.75 9.97
N SER A 166 -1.16 5.46 10.17
CA SER A 166 0.22 4.97 10.30
C SER A 166 1.01 5.58 11.47
N ARG A 167 0.34 6.04 12.52
CA ARG A 167 0.99 6.52 13.75
C ARG A 167 1.15 5.35 14.74
N PRO A 168 2.33 5.16 15.35
CA PRO A 168 2.59 4.01 16.21
C PRO A 168 1.80 4.11 17.51
N PHE A 169 1.16 3.02 17.91
CA PHE A 169 0.45 2.91 19.19
C PHE A 169 0.23 1.44 19.57
N ILE A 170 -0.03 1.15 20.84
CA ILE A 170 -0.45 -0.20 21.28
C ILE A 170 -1.87 -0.06 21.84
N PRO A 171 -2.90 -0.66 21.20
CA PRO A 171 -4.26 -0.53 21.66
C PRO A 171 -4.49 -1.21 23.01
N ARG A 172 -5.46 -0.70 23.79
CA ARG A 172 -5.81 -1.30 25.08
C ARG A 172 -6.38 -2.69 24.86
N GLY A 173 -5.86 -3.69 25.57
CA GLY A 173 -6.28 -5.09 25.41
C GLY A 173 -5.67 -5.78 24.18
N PHE A 174 -4.71 -5.15 23.50
CA PHE A 174 -3.95 -5.78 22.43
C PHE A 174 -3.20 -7.00 22.96
N THR A 175 -3.41 -8.15 22.30
CA THR A 175 -2.61 -9.36 22.57
C THR A 175 -2.05 -9.88 21.27
N SER A 176 -0.83 -10.40 21.30
CA SER A 176 -0.22 -11.00 20.12
C SER A 176 0.80 -12.07 20.47
N ARG A 177 0.97 -13.01 19.55
CA ARG A 177 1.92 -14.12 19.66
C ARG A 177 2.48 -14.48 18.29
N ILE A 178 3.74 -14.88 18.27
CA ILE A 178 4.40 -15.47 17.11
C ILE A 178 4.24 -16.98 17.15
N VAL A 179 3.90 -17.57 16.02
CA VAL A 179 3.78 -19.02 15.84
C VAL A 179 4.81 -19.46 14.81
N VAL A 180 5.69 -20.38 15.22
CA VAL A 180 6.80 -20.92 14.43
C VAL A 180 6.88 -22.42 14.68
N GLY A 181 6.66 -23.23 13.64
CA GLY A 181 6.50 -24.68 13.80
C GLY A 181 5.37 -24.97 14.79
N GLU A 182 5.69 -25.72 15.86
CA GLU A 182 4.75 -26.01 16.96
C GLU A 182 4.82 -25.00 18.12
N SER A 183 5.78 -24.08 18.09
CA SER A 183 5.97 -23.07 19.14
C SER A 183 5.00 -21.91 18.97
N SER A 184 4.43 -21.44 20.09
CA SER A 184 3.60 -20.24 20.17
C SER A 184 4.11 -19.36 21.31
N ILE A 185 4.74 -18.23 20.97
CA ILE A 185 5.47 -17.39 21.92
C ILE A 185 4.82 -15.99 21.96
N PRO A 186 4.49 -15.44 23.13
CA PRO A 186 3.89 -14.10 23.22
C PRO A 186 4.88 -13.01 22.80
N PHE A 187 4.35 -11.97 22.16
CA PHE A 187 5.05 -10.71 22.01
C PHE A 187 4.87 -9.89 23.28
N ASN A 188 5.97 -9.36 23.83
CA ASN A 188 5.97 -8.56 25.05
C ASN A 188 6.42 -7.13 24.75
N PRO A 189 5.86 -6.09 25.39
CA PRO A 189 6.34 -4.72 25.21
C PRO A 189 7.84 -4.59 25.44
N ALA A 190 8.54 -4.00 24.48
CA ALA A 190 9.96 -3.71 24.62
C ALA A 190 10.19 -2.56 25.63
N ALA A 191 11.40 -2.50 26.21
CA ALA A 191 11.80 -1.39 27.06
C ALA A 191 11.67 -0.06 26.29
N GLY A 192 10.83 0.86 26.78
CA GLY A 192 10.50 2.12 26.11
C GLY A 192 9.18 2.13 25.32
N GLY A 193 8.48 0.99 25.21
CA GLY A 193 7.09 0.91 24.72
C GLY A 193 6.87 1.17 23.22
N ALA A 194 7.93 1.36 22.43
CA ALA A 194 7.82 1.68 21.01
C ALA A 194 7.38 0.50 20.12
N PHE A 195 7.59 -0.74 20.59
CA PHE A 195 7.25 -1.97 19.86
C PHE A 195 7.11 -3.14 20.83
N LEU A 196 6.65 -4.28 20.30
CA LEU A 196 6.60 -5.55 21.02
C LEU A 196 7.71 -6.47 20.51
N ASP A 197 8.39 -7.16 21.41
CA ASP A 197 9.49 -8.07 21.14
C ASP A 197 9.08 -9.52 21.38
N ALA A 198 9.49 -10.42 20.48
CA ALA A 198 9.43 -11.85 20.70
C ALA A 198 10.78 -12.47 20.35
N ARG A 199 11.28 -13.31 21.26
CA ARG A 199 12.44 -14.16 21.00
C ARG A 199 12.02 -15.58 20.71
N VAL A 200 12.56 -16.13 19.64
CA VAL A 200 12.26 -17.48 19.16
C VAL A 200 13.55 -18.28 19.02
N PRO A 201 13.48 -19.63 18.96
CA PRO A 201 14.63 -20.43 18.52
C PRO A 201 15.17 -19.89 17.19
N GLN A 202 16.48 -19.93 17.00
CA GLN A 202 17.12 -19.34 15.82
C GLN A 202 16.47 -19.88 14.53
N LEU A 203 15.99 -18.97 13.70
CA LEU A 203 15.39 -19.27 12.41
C LEU A 203 16.38 -18.98 11.30
N ALA A 204 16.57 -19.97 10.42
CA ALA A 204 17.30 -19.78 9.18
C ALA A 204 16.47 -18.90 8.21
N LEU A 205 17.18 -18.15 7.37
CA LEU A 205 16.57 -17.41 6.27
C LEU A 205 16.43 -18.33 5.03
N PRO A 206 15.36 -18.17 4.22
CA PRO A 206 14.22 -17.28 4.47
C PRO A 206 13.35 -17.78 5.62
N ALA A 207 12.98 -16.87 6.52
CA ALA A 207 12.13 -17.18 7.67
C ALA A 207 10.67 -16.85 7.34
N THR A 208 9.77 -17.76 7.68
CA THR A 208 8.32 -17.53 7.62
C THR A 208 7.75 -17.67 9.02
N ILE A 209 6.97 -16.68 9.44
CA ILE A 209 6.34 -16.66 10.76
C ILE A 209 4.86 -16.35 10.60
N VAL A 210 4.07 -16.80 11.57
CA VAL A 210 2.68 -16.40 11.70
C VAL A 210 2.55 -15.55 12.94
N VAL A 211 2.06 -14.33 12.81
CA VAL A 211 1.64 -13.52 13.95
C VAL A 211 0.14 -13.69 14.11
N ARG A 212 -0.26 -14.06 15.31
CA ARG A 212 -1.65 -14.10 15.75
C ARG A 212 -1.87 -12.90 16.65
N ALA A 213 -2.80 -12.01 16.30
CA ALA A 213 -3.02 -10.78 17.05
C ALA A 213 -4.51 -10.48 17.23
N ARG A 214 -4.87 -10.03 18.42
CA ARG A 214 -6.20 -9.55 18.77
C ARG A 214 -6.10 -8.09 19.16
N PHE A 215 -6.82 -7.24 18.44
CA PHE A 215 -6.72 -5.79 18.62
C PHE A 215 -7.51 -5.26 19.82
N GLU A 216 -8.63 -5.90 20.15
CA GLU A 216 -9.51 -5.57 21.26
C GLU A 216 -10.09 -6.87 21.86
N GLU A 217 -10.44 -6.87 23.14
CA GLU A 217 -10.88 -8.08 23.87
C GLU A 217 -12.03 -8.84 23.19
N LYS A 218 -13.01 -8.10 22.63
CA LYS A 218 -14.20 -8.66 22.01
C LYS A 218 -14.00 -9.06 20.54
N GLN A 219 -12.87 -8.71 19.93
CA GLN A 219 -12.58 -9.04 18.53
C GLN A 219 -11.96 -10.43 18.42
N PRO A 220 -12.11 -11.12 17.27
CA PRO A 220 -11.40 -12.37 17.02
C PRO A 220 -9.88 -12.17 16.97
N GLU A 221 -9.14 -13.27 17.12
CA GLU A 221 -7.70 -13.28 16.86
C GLU A 221 -7.47 -13.40 15.35
N TYR A 222 -6.80 -12.40 14.78
CA TYR A 222 -6.44 -12.35 13.37
C TYR A 222 -5.10 -13.03 13.13
N ARG A 223 -4.92 -13.56 11.91
CA ARG A 223 -3.71 -14.23 11.46
C ARG A 223 -3.01 -13.37 10.42
N PHE A 224 -1.71 -13.15 10.61
CA PHE A 224 -0.84 -12.43 9.70
C PHE A 224 0.38 -13.30 9.37
N ASP A 225 0.59 -13.60 8.10
CA ASP A 225 1.72 -14.39 7.63
C ASP A 225 2.83 -13.45 7.12
N PHE A 226 4.03 -13.56 7.68
CA PHE A 226 5.18 -12.73 7.32
C PHE A 226 6.32 -13.60 6.79
N GLN A 227 7.00 -13.09 5.77
CA GLN A 227 8.14 -13.75 5.15
C GLN A 227 9.34 -12.80 5.11
N PHE A 228 10.51 -13.30 5.52
CA PHE A 228 11.76 -12.56 5.61
C PHE A 228 12.84 -13.29 4.83
N TYR A 229 13.38 -12.67 3.78
CA TYR A 229 14.50 -13.21 3.01
C TYR A 229 15.87 -12.76 3.54
N ASP A 230 15.88 -11.66 4.29
CA ASP A 230 17.04 -11.05 4.95
C ASP A 230 16.63 -10.52 6.32
N TYR A 231 17.61 -10.20 7.16
CA TYR A 231 17.35 -9.49 8.41
C TYR A 231 16.92 -8.04 8.15
N SER A 232 15.85 -7.62 8.83
CA SER A 232 15.31 -6.26 8.76
C SER A 232 16.34 -5.24 9.23
N LYS A 233 16.40 -4.10 8.53
CA LYS A 233 17.27 -2.98 8.85
C LYS A 233 16.41 -1.72 8.98
N GLU A 234 16.64 -0.95 10.03
CA GLU A 234 16.00 0.34 10.19
C GLU A 234 16.32 1.23 8.97
N PRO A 235 15.30 1.84 8.33
CA PRO A 235 15.50 2.82 7.29
C PRO A 235 16.38 3.96 7.80
N LYS A 236 17.28 4.46 6.95
CA LYS A 236 18.11 5.64 7.25
C LYS A 236 17.34 6.92 7.01
#